data_AF-A0A364V995-F1
#
_entry.id   AF-A0A364V995-F1
#
_cell.length_a   1.000
_cell.length_b   1.000
_cell.length_c   1.000
_cell.angle_alpha   90.00
_cell.angle_beta   90.00
_cell.angle_gamma   90.00
#
_symmetry.space_group_name_H-M   'P 1'
#
loop_
_entity.id
_entity.type
_entity.pdbx_description
1 polymer ?
#
loop_
_entity_poly.entity_id
_entity_poly.type
_entity_poly.pdbx_seq_one_letter_code
_entity_poly.pdbx_strand_id
1 'polypeptide(L)' 'MQLPPHHERAFTLDHIVPIARGGDLHGETKPAHRNCNAARGNKREATNPNTLLDW' A
#
# COMPACT_ATOMS: atom_id res chain seq x y z
N MET A 1 -15.82 -14.39 -12.55
CA MET A 1 -15.29 -15.50 -11.73
C MET A 1 -14.70 -14.88 -10.46
N GLN A 2 -15.36 -15.04 -9.31
CA GLN A 2 -14.93 -14.46 -8.03
C GLN A 2 -13.94 -15.42 -7.35
N LEU A 3 -12.72 -14.96 -7.06
CA LEU A 3 -11.77 -15.77 -6.28
C LEU A 3 -12.10 -15.69 -4.78
N PRO A 4 -11.92 -16.79 -4.02
CA PRO A 4 -12.04 -16.75 -2.57
C PRO A 4 -11.11 -15.70 -1.95
N PRO A 5 -11.47 -15.03 -0.84
CA PRO A 5 -10.63 -13.97 -0.22
C PRO A 5 -9.20 -14.42 0.12
N HIS A 6 -9.02 -15.70 0.46
CA HIS A 6 -7.71 -16.25 0.80
C HIS A 6 -6.90 -16.74 -0.42
N HIS A 7 -7.44 -16.63 -1.64
CA HIS A 7 -6.72 -17.01 -2.84
C HIS A 7 -5.53 -16.06 -3.07
N GLU A 8 -4.39 -16.58 -3.52
CA GLU A 8 -3.17 -15.79 -3.76
C GLU A 8 -3.37 -14.64 -4.75
N ARG A 9 -4.22 -14.85 -5.75
CA ARG A 9 -4.62 -13.87 -6.78
C ARG A 9 -5.92 -13.12 -6.46
N ALA A 10 -6.44 -13.26 -5.24
CA ALA A 10 -7.60 -12.49 -4.82
C ALA A 10 -7.27 -11.00 -4.85
N PHE A 11 -8.28 -10.19 -5.18
CA PHE A 11 -8.19 -8.74 -5.12
C PHE A 11 -7.95 -8.28 -3.68
N THR A 12 -7.03 -7.32 -3.53
CA THR A 12 -6.77 -6.59 -2.30
C THR A 12 -6.52 -5.12 -2.62
N LEU A 13 -6.82 -4.25 -1.68
CA LEU A 13 -6.48 -2.84 -1.75
C LEU A 13 -5.14 -2.63 -1.04
N ASP A 14 -4.13 -2.15 -1.76
CA ASP A 14 -2.77 -1.95 -1.26
C ASP A 14 -2.46 -0.46 -1.12
N HIS A 15 -2.09 -0.02 0.08
CA HIS A 15 -1.68 1.36 0.33
C HIS A 15 -0.32 1.62 -0.33
N ILE A 16 -0.19 2.74 -1.04
CA ILE A 16 1.08 3.10 -1.69
C ILE A 16 2.17 3.29 -0.63
N VAL A 17 1.80 4.00 0.45
CA VAL A 17 2.58 4.11 1.68
C VAL A 17 1.87 3.31 2.76
N PRO A 18 2.50 2.29 3.37
CA PRO A 18 1.89 1.50 4.44
C PRO A 18 1.46 2.39 5.62
N ILE A 19 0.28 2.11 6.20
CA ILE A 19 -0.23 2.83 7.37
C ILE A 19 0.77 2.80 8.53
N ALA A 20 1.43 1.65 8.74
CA ALA A 20 2.47 1.48 9.77
C ALA A 20 3.74 2.34 9.54
N ARG A 21 3.90 2.95 8.36
CA ARG A 21 5.06 3.75 7.95
C ARG A 21 4.69 5.20 7.64
N GLY A 22 3.58 5.69 8.19
CA GLY A 22 3.11 7.07 8.00
C GLY A 22 2.15 7.26 6.82
N GLY A 23 1.59 6.18 6.28
CA GLY A 23 0.48 6.25 5.33
C GLY A 23 -0.85 6.59 6.00
N ASP A 24 -1.79 7.13 5.22
CA ASP A 24 -3.15 7.45 5.67
C ASP A 24 -4.12 6.29 5.36
N LEU A 25 -5.06 6.03 6.27
CA LEU A 25 -6.13 5.05 6.11
C LEU A 25 -6.97 5.32 4.85
N HIS A 26 -7.26 6.60 4.59
CA HIS A 26 -8.01 7.06 3.40
C HIS A 26 -7.10 7.63 2.31
N GLY A 27 -5.80 7.40 2.42
CA GLY A 27 -4.81 7.87 1.47
C GLY A 27 -4.80 7.09 0.14
N GLU A 28 -3.77 7.36 -0.66
CA GLU A 28 -3.64 6.72 -1.96
C GLU A 28 -3.43 5.21 -1.88
N THR A 29 -4.23 4.48 -2.65
CA THR A 29 -4.21 3.03 -2.73
C THR A 29 -4.16 2.57 -4.18
N LYS A 30 -3.69 1.34 -4.39
CA LYS A 30 -3.66 0.67 -5.69
C LYS A 30 -4.27 -0.73 -5.58
N PRO A 31 -4.93 -1.21 -6.63
CA PRO A 31 -5.39 -2.59 -6.68
C PRO A 31 -4.19 -3.54 -6.79
N ALA A 32 -4.18 -4.60 -5.99
CA ALA A 32 -3.13 -5.61 -6.01
C ALA A 32 -3.69 -7.00 -5.70
N HIS A 33 -3.00 -8.04 -6.16
CA HIS A 33 -3.26 -9.40 -5.70
C HIS A 33 -2.79 -9.58 -4.25
N ARG A 34 -3.45 -10.47 -3.49
CA ARG A 34 -3.05 -10.83 -2.11
C ARG A 34 -1.57 -11.20 -1.99
N ASN A 35 -1.05 -12.03 -2.89
CA ASN A 35 0.37 -12.44 -2.88
C ASN A 35 1.32 -11.26 -3.19
N CYS A 36 0.98 -10.44 -4.19
CA CYS A 36 1.80 -9.26 -4.53
C CYS A 36 1.82 -8.23 -3.39
N ASN A 37 0.68 -8.01 -2.73
CA ASN A 37 0.57 -7.14 -1.57
C ASN A 37 1.42 -7.67 -0.40
N ALA A 38 1.28 -8.97 -0.07
CA ALA A 38 2.08 -9.61 0.98
C ALA A 38 3.59 -9.56 0.70
N ALA A 39 4.03 -9.78 -0.54
CA ALA A 39 5.43 -9.72 -0.94
C ALA A 39 6.02 -8.31 -0.87
N ARG A 40 5.19 -7.27 -1.12
CA ARG A 40 5.57 -5.86 -0.95
C ARG A 40 5.77 -5.53 0.52
N GLY A 41 4.81 -5.88 1.38
CA GLY A 41 4.87 -5.63 2.82
C GLY A 41 5.15 -4.16 3.15
N ASN A 42 5.80 -3.91 4.30
CA ASN A 42 6.07 -2.55 4.79
C ASN A 42 7.37 -1.93 4.23
N LYS A 43 7.74 -2.25 2.99
CA LYS A 43 9.04 -1.84 2.40
C LYS A 43 9.07 -0.39 1.92
N ARG A 44 7.92 0.27 1.76
CA ARG A 44 7.84 1.68 1.35
C ARG A 44 7.73 2.56 2.58
N GLU A 45 8.43 3.67 2.55
CA GLU A 45 8.34 4.72 3.57
C GLU A 45 7.70 5.96 2.95
N ALA A 46 7.01 6.75 3.78
CA ALA A 46 6.61 8.08 3.39
C ALA A 46 7.89 8.88 3.08
N THR A 47 8.16 9.16 1.81
CA THR A 47 9.20 10.14 1.48
C THR A 47 8.69 11.48 1.97
N ASN A 48 9.27 12.00 3.04
CA ASN A 48 9.10 13.40 3.41
C ASN A 48 10.18 14.16 2.62
N PRO A 49 9.86 14.79 1.48
CA PRO A 49 10.87 15.56 0.77
C PRO A 49 11.28 16.70 1.73
N ASN A 50 12.55 16.71 2.16
CA ASN A 50 13.13 17.88 2.82
C ASN A 50 13.20 19.00 1.79
N THR A 51 12.09 19.69 1.58
CA THR A 51 12.06 20.91 0.78
C THR A 51 12.69 22.02 1.60
N LEU A 52 13.69 22.70 1.05
CA LEU A 52 14.34 23.88 1.67
C LEU A 52 13.40 25.10 1.82
N LEU A 53 12.14 24.95 1.42
CA LEU A 53 11.12 25.99 1.51
C LEU A 53 9.97 25.42 2.34
N ASP A 54 9.82 25.96 3.55
CA ASP A 54 8.58 25.87 4.31
C ASP A 54 7.59 26.83 3.65
N TRP A 55 6.50 26.29 3.10
CA TRP A 55 5.38 27.07 2.56
C TRP A 55 4.33 27.32 3.63
#